data_AF-A0A8J2JYX1-F1
#
_entry.id   AF-A0A8J2JYX1-F1
#
_cell.length_a   1.000
_cell.length_b   1.000
_cell.length_c   1.000
_cell.angle_alpha   90.00
_cell.angle_beta   90.00
_cell.angle_gamma   90.00
#
_symmetry.space_group_name_H-M   'P 1'
#
loop_
_entity.id
_entity.type
_entity.pdbx_description
1 polymer ?
#
loop_
_entity_poly.entity_id
_entity_poly.type
_entity_poly.pdbx_seq_one_letter_code
_entity_poly.pdbx_strand_id
1 'polypeptide(L)'
;MAASRFQIHLVKCRKQNPEKAALIDICPYNNIHHVYKDQMEQHLVVCPQYHHFQRTVVSCVKARMEREAGLERAESVLSVSKSESGFSGVSRRSPSPPPTKEEQDYLKEWM
;
A
#
# COMPACT_ATOMS: atom_id res chain seq x y z
N MET A 1 -27.39 -5.08 -19.03
CA MET A 1 -27.47 -6.54 -18.78
C MET A 1 -26.35 -6.97 -17.83
N ALA A 2 -26.70 -7.67 -16.74
CA ALA A 2 -25.98 -8.83 -16.20
C ALA A 2 -24.61 -8.75 -15.46
N ALA A 3 -24.13 -7.62 -14.92
CA ALA A 3 -22.90 -7.63 -14.09
C ALA A 3 -23.00 -8.56 -12.86
N SER A 4 -24.15 -8.57 -12.18
CA SER A 4 -24.40 -9.40 -11.00
C SER A 4 -24.47 -10.90 -11.32
N ARG A 5 -24.81 -11.28 -12.57
CA ARG A 5 -24.92 -12.70 -12.96
C ARG A 5 -23.56 -13.39 -12.96
N PHE A 6 -22.51 -12.67 -13.34
CA PHE A 6 -21.15 -13.22 -13.39
C PHE A 6 -20.59 -13.47 -11.99
N GLN A 7 -20.76 -12.52 -11.06
CA GLN A 7 -20.34 -12.71 -9.66
C GLN A 7 -21.07 -13.89 -9.00
N ILE A 8 -22.39 -13.99 -9.20
CA ILE A 8 -23.19 -15.13 -8.72
C ILE A 8 -22.72 -16.44 -9.36
N HIS A 9 -22.38 -16.42 -10.65
CA HIS A 9 -21.84 -17.57 -11.35
C HIS A 9 -20.51 -18.02 -10.76
N LEU A 10 -19.56 -17.12 -10.49
CA LEU A 10 -18.26 -17.48 -9.90
C LEU A 10 -18.42 -18.17 -8.55
N VAL A 11 -19.31 -17.66 -7.68
CA VAL A 11 -19.60 -18.27 -6.38
C VAL A 11 -20.20 -19.67 -6.55
N LYS A 12 -21.17 -19.84 -7.46
CA LYS A 12 -21.78 -21.15 -7.74
C LYS A 12 -20.78 -22.13 -8.38
N CYS A 13 -19.99 -21.67 -9.35
CA CYS A 13 -18.97 -22.44 -10.04
C CYS A 13 -17.93 -22.97 -9.05
N ARG A 14 -17.48 -22.12 -8.12
CA ARG A 14 -16.53 -22.50 -7.05
C ARG A 14 -17.10 -23.56 -6.11
N LYS A 15 -18.40 -23.51 -5.79
CA LYS A 15 -19.08 -24.53 -4.97
C LYS A 15 -19.25 -25.86 -5.71
N GLN A 16 -19.49 -25.83 -7.01
CA GLN A 16 -19.75 -27.01 -7.84
C GLN A 16 -18.47 -27.72 -8.31
N ASN A 17 -17.34 -27.00 -8.39
CA ASN A 17 -16.06 -27.51 -8.89
C ASN A 17 -14.97 -27.30 -7.82
N PRO A 18 -15.02 -28.01 -6.68
CA PRO A 18 -14.06 -27.84 -5.61
C PRO A 18 -12.62 -28.15 -6.05
N GLU A 19 -12.43 -29.10 -6.98
CA GLU A 19 -11.12 -29.44 -7.52
C GLU A 19 -10.47 -28.27 -8.28
N LYS A 20 -11.24 -27.54 -9.10
CA LYS A 20 -10.75 -26.35 -9.80
C LYS A 20 -10.57 -25.18 -8.85
N ALA A 21 -11.49 -25.03 -7.90
CA ALA A 21 -11.42 -23.98 -6.89
C ALA A 21 -10.18 -24.12 -5.99
N ALA A 22 -9.72 -25.33 -5.73
CA ALA A 22 -8.52 -25.60 -4.94
C ALA A 22 -7.23 -25.23 -5.68
N LEU A 23 -7.24 -25.20 -7.01
CA LEU A 23 -6.10 -24.83 -7.86
C LEU A 23 -6.00 -23.32 -8.10
N ILE A 24 -7.08 -22.58 -7.84
CA ILE A 24 -7.13 -21.13 -8.03
C ILE A 24 -6.86 -20.44 -6.69
N ASP A 25 -5.98 -19.45 -6.72
CA ASP A 25 -5.69 -18.55 -5.63
C ASP A 25 -5.99 -17.09 -6.01
N ILE A 26 -6.09 -16.23 -5.02
CA ILE A 26 -6.44 -14.82 -5.19
C ILE A 26 -5.16 -14.00 -5.05
N CYS A 27 -4.94 -13.08 -5.98
CA CYS A 27 -3.76 -12.20 -5.93
C CYS A 27 -3.76 -11.37 -4.63
N PRO A 28 -2.66 -11.34 -3.85
CA PRO A 28 -2.58 -10.60 -2.60
C PRO A 28 -2.65 -9.07 -2.79
N TYR A 29 -2.41 -8.58 -4.00
CA TYR A 29 -2.45 -7.17 -4.35
C TYR A 29 -3.79 -6.74 -4.98
N ASN A 30 -4.62 -7.69 -5.44
CA ASN A 30 -5.95 -7.42 -5.98
C ASN A 30 -6.87 -8.64 -5.85
N ASN A 31 -7.92 -8.52 -5.04
CA ASN A 31 -8.88 -9.60 -4.79
C ASN A 31 -9.78 -9.95 -5.98
N ILE A 32 -9.76 -9.15 -7.06
CA ILE A 32 -10.48 -9.44 -8.30
C ILE A 32 -9.72 -10.48 -9.14
N HIS A 33 -8.40 -10.54 -9.01
CA HIS A 33 -7.57 -11.45 -9.79
C HIS A 33 -7.62 -12.87 -9.21
N HIS A 34 -8.16 -13.79 -10.00
CA HIS A 34 -8.18 -15.22 -9.72
C HIS A 34 -7.15 -15.87 -10.64
N VAL A 35 -6.11 -16.47 -10.05
CA VAL A 35 -4.94 -16.99 -10.77
C VAL A 35 -4.68 -18.42 -10.31
N TYR A 36 -4.20 -19.28 -11.20
CA TYR A 36 -3.77 -20.61 -10.77
C TYR A 36 -2.55 -20.53 -9.84
N LYS A 37 -2.51 -21.40 -8.83
CA LYS A 37 -1.44 -21.43 -7.82
C LYS A 37 -0.06 -21.58 -8.43
N ASP A 38 0.08 -22.45 -9.42
CA ASP A 38 1.31 -22.69 -10.18
C ASP A 38 1.74 -21.48 -11.03
N GLN A 39 0.82 -20.58 -11.35
CA GLN A 39 1.08 -19.41 -12.19
C GLN A 39 1.18 -18.11 -11.38
N MET A 40 1.09 -18.18 -10.05
CA MET A 40 1.11 -16.98 -9.21
C MET A 40 2.43 -16.21 -9.35
N GLU A 41 3.55 -16.91 -9.41
CA GLU A 41 4.88 -16.28 -9.58
C GLU A 41 4.98 -15.53 -10.91
N GLN A 42 4.53 -16.15 -11.99
CA GLN A 42 4.50 -15.53 -13.32
C GLN A 42 3.50 -14.35 -13.36
N HIS A 43 2.36 -14.49 -12.68
CA HIS A 43 1.38 -13.44 -12.55
C HIS A 43 1.95 -12.19 -11.89
N LEU A 44 2.75 -12.32 -10.83
CA LEU A 44 3.34 -11.16 -10.16
C LEU A 44 4.20 -10.32 -11.11
N VAL A 45 4.92 -10.94 -12.04
CA VAL A 45 5.74 -10.22 -13.04
C VAL A 45 4.90 -9.30 -13.93
N VAL A 46 3.66 -9.69 -14.25
CA VAL A 46 2.76 -8.93 -15.14
C VAL A 46 1.63 -8.20 -14.40
N CYS A 47 1.50 -8.39 -13.09
CA CYS A 47 0.39 -7.87 -12.31
C CYS A 47 0.49 -6.34 -12.16
N PRO A 48 -0.50 -5.57 -12.68
CA PRO A 48 -0.46 -4.10 -12.62
C PRO A 48 -0.41 -3.56 -11.20
N GLN A 49 -1.17 -4.18 -10.28
CA GLN A 49 -1.28 -3.78 -8.88
C GLN A 49 -0.01 -4.11 -8.11
N TYR A 50 0.66 -5.23 -8.43
CA TYR A 50 1.97 -5.54 -7.89
C TYR A 50 3.00 -4.50 -8.32
N HIS A 51 3.04 -4.16 -9.61
CA HIS A 51 3.97 -3.16 -10.11
C HIS A 51 3.68 -1.77 -9.52
N HIS A 52 2.42 -1.41 -9.33
CA HIS A 52 2.05 -0.17 -8.64
C HIS A 52 2.55 -0.17 -7.19
N PHE A 53 2.32 -1.26 -6.45
CA PHE A 53 2.79 -1.43 -5.08
C PHE A 53 4.32 -1.32 -5.00
N GLN A 54 5.05 -2.04 -5.86
CA GLN A 54 6.51 -1.99 -5.92
C GLN A 54 7.04 -0.58 -6.15
N ARG A 55 6.49 0.17 -7.12
CA ARG A 55 6.94 1.55 -7.40
C ARG A 55 6.75 2.46 -6.19
N THR A 56 5.63 2.31 -5.49
CA THR A 56 5.30 3.13 -4.33
C THR A 56 6.26 2.86 -3.17
N VAL A 57 6.57 1.59 -2.88
CA VAL A 57 7.48 1.22 -1.79
C VAL A 57 8.95 1.48 -2.14
N VAL A 58 9.38 1.08 -3.34
CA VAL A 58 10.77 1.22 -3.80
C VAL A 58 11.19 2.68 -3.86
N SER A 59 10.30 3.60 -4.27
CA SER A 59 10.61 5.04 -4.26
C SER A 59 10.96 5.56 -2.87
N CYS A 60 10.27 5.10 -1.82
CA CYS A 60 10.53 5.50 -0.44
C CYS A 60 11.86 4.91 0.08
N VAL A 61 12.11 3.63 -0.19
CA VAL A 61 13.35 2.96 0.25
C VAL A 61 14.56 3.52 -0.50
N LYS A 62 14.46 3.73 -1.82
CA LYS A 62 15.54 4.30 -2.63
C LYS A 62 15.89 5.71 -2.16
N ALA A 63 14.90 6.56 -1.91
CA ALA A 63 15.11 7.91 -1.36
C ALA A 63 15.72 7.91 0.06
N ARG A 64 15.59 6.82 0.81
CA ARG A 64 16.26 6.63 2.10
C ARG A 64 17.72 6.21 1.91
N MET A 65 17.98 5.21 1.06
CA MET A 65 19.33 4.71 0.79
C MET A 65 20.23 5.78 0.16
N GLU A 66 19.71 6.58 -0.77
CA GLU A 66 20.47 7.66 -1.43
C GLU A 66 20.86 8.78 -0.45
N ARG A 67 20.08 9.01 0.61
CA ARG A 67 20.45 9.95 1.69
C ARG A 67 21.51 9.39 2.62
N GLU A 68 21.48 8.08 2.88
CA GLU A 68 22.49 7.39 3.70
C GLU A 68 23.83 7.26 2.94
N ALA A 69 23.80 7.02 1.62
CA ALA A 69 25.00 6.96 0.77
C ALA A 69 25.61 8.33 0.42
N GLY A 70 24.87 9.42 0.62
CA GLY A 70 25.34 10.79 0.36
C GLY A 70 26.17 11.42 1.48
N LEU A 71 26.34 10.75 2.63
CA LEU A 71 27.03 11.31 3.80
C LEU A 71 28.57 11.20 3.73
N GLU A 72 29.14 10.43 2.79
CA GLU A 72 30.60 10.21 2.72
C GLU A 72 31.36 11.21 1.83
N ARG A 73 30.73 12.30 1.32
CA ARG A 73 31.40 13.29 0.47
C ARG A 73 31.27 14.75 0.91
N ALA A 74 31.13 14.98 2.21
CA ALA A 74 31.08 16.34 2.76
C ALA A 74 32.05 16.59 3.92
N GLU A 75 33.09 15.77 4.09
CA GLU A 75 34.22 16.07 4.98
C GLU A 75 35.32 16.86 4.24
N SER A 76 34.97 17.95 3.54
CA SER A 76 36.00 18.85 2.99
C SER A 76 35.53 20.26 2.65
N VAL A 77 34.57 20.86 3.38
CA VAL A 77 34.43 22.34 3.37
C VAL A 77 33.91 22.82 4.73
N LEU A 78 34.80 22.93 5.72
CA LEU A 78 34.61 23.90 6.78
C LEU A 78 34.87 25.29 6.19
N SER A 79 33.80 26.04 5.97
CA SER A 79 33.80 27.49 6.15
C SER A 79 32.37 27.94 6.45
N VAL A 80 32.09 28.04 7.74
CA VAL A 80 30.89 28.65 8.30
C VAL A 80 30.86 30.13 7.88
N SER A 81 29.83 30.51 7.12
CA SER A 81 29.43 31.91 6.93
C SER A 81 27.96 32.02 7.30
N LYS A 82 27.74 32.52 8.51
CA LYS A 82 26.45 32.77 9.13
C LYS A 82 25.76 33.93 8.37
N SER A 83 24.64 33.66 7.73
CA SER A 83 23.68 34.71 7.38
C SER A 83 22.26 34.18 7.59
N GLU A 84 21.65 34.71 8.62
CA GLU A 84 20.27 34.47 9.02
C GLU A 84 19.34 35.16 8.02
N SER A 85 18.50 34.39 7.33
CA SER A 85 17.30 34.94 6.71
C SER A 85 16.20 33.87 6.68
N GLY A 86 15.04 34.27 7.21
CA GLY A 86 14.00 33.38 7.71
C GLY A 86 13.29 32.57 6.65
N PHE A 87 13.14 31.28 6.94
CA PHE A 87 12.18 30.40 6.27
C PHE A 87 11.00 30.17 7.21
N SER A 88 10.01 31.06 7.13
CA SER A 88 8.68 30.83 7.69
C SER A 88 7.96 29.80 6.82
N GLY A 89 7.75 28.59 7.34
CA GLY A 89 6.96 27.61 6.60
C GLY A 89 6.92 26.18 7.13
N VAL A 90 7.01 25.94 8.44
CA VAL A 90 6.66 24.62 8.99
C VAL A 90 5.14 24.50 8.99
N SER A 91 4.60 23.79 7.99
CA SER A 91 3.21 23.32 8.00
C SER A 91 3.06 22.31 9.13
N ARG A 92 2.67 22.80 10.32
CA ARG A 92 2.26 21.96 11.44
C ARG A 92 0.94 21.31 11.01
N ARG A 93 0.95 19.99 10.80
CA ARG A 93 -0.32 19.24 10.81
C ARG A 93 -0.87 19.36 12.22
N SER A 94 -2.03 20.00 12.34
CA SER A 94 -2.78 20.06 13.58
C SER A 94 -3.06 18.63 14.07
N PRO A 95 -2.91 18.34 15.38
CA PRO A 95 -3.40 17.10 15.95
C PRO A 95 -4.90 16.98 15.69
N SER A 96 -5.36 15.77 15.35
CA SER A 96 -6.79 15.45 15.25
C SER A 96 -7.48 15.68 16.61
N PRO A 97 -8.70 16.22 16.62
CA PRO A 97 -9.46 16.42 17.86
C PRO A 97 -9.76 15.07 18.54
N PRO A 98 -9.90 15.04 19.88
CA PRO A 98 -10.30 13.85 20.59
C PRO A 98 -11.74 13.43 20.21
N PRO A 99 -12.07 12.13 20.25
CA PRO A 99 -13.38 11.61 19.86
C PRO A 99 -14.49 12.17 20.75
N THR A 100 -15.62 12.47 20.12
CA THR A 100 -16.81 12.99 20.77
C THR A 100 -17.42 11.98 21.76
N LYS A 101 -18.29 12.44 22.67
CA LYS A 101 -18.99 11.54 23.61
C LYS A 101 -19.88 10.53 22.89
N GLU A 102 -20.42 10.89 21.73
CA GLU A 102 -21.22 10.01 20.87
C GLU A 102 -20.37 8.89 20.25
N GLU A 103 -19.14 9.18 19.81
CA GLU A 103 -18.21 8.14 19.33
C GLU A 103 -17.80 7.16 20.43
N GLN A 104 -17.67 7.64 21.67
CA GLN A 104 -17.34 6.78 22.81
C GLN A 104 -18.52 5.89 23.24
N ASP A 105 -19.76 6.32 23.01
CA ASP A 105 -20.97 5.56 23.31
C ASP A 105 -21.14 4.39 22.31
N TYR A 106 -20.90 4.67 21.02
CA TYR A 106 -20.92 3.66 19.96
C TYR A 106 -19.91 2.52 20.19
N LEU A 107 -18.74 2.83 20.76
CA LEU A 107 -17.71 1.84 21.08
C LEU A 107 -18.04 0.96 22.31
N LYS A 108 -18.95 1.42 23.19
CA LYS A 108 -19.40 0.63 24.35
C LYS A 108 -20.54 -0.32 24.03
N GLU A 109 -21.32 -0.06 22.98
CA GLU A 109 -22.42 -0.95 22.57
C GLU A 109 -21.94 -2.25 21.92
N TRP A 110 -20.64 -2.34 21.57
CA TRP A 110 -20.00 -3.50 20.93
C TRP A 110 -18.97 -4.23 21.83
N MET A 111 -18.96 -3.96 23.15
CA MET A 111 -18.25 -4.76 24.16
C MET A 111 -19.24 -5.50 25.05
#